data_AF-A0A7S4F5B4-F1
#
_entry.id   AF-A0A7S4F5B4-F1
#
_cell.length_a   1.000
_cell.length_b   1.000
_cell.length_c   1.000
_cell.angle_alpha   90.00
_cell.angle_beta   90.00
_cell.angle_gamma   90.00
#
_symmetry.space_group_name_H-M   'P 1'
#
loop_
_entity.id
_entity.type
_entity.pdbx_description
1 polymer ?
#
loop_
_entity_poly.entity_id
_entity_poly.type
_entity_poly.pdbx_seq_one_letter_code
_entity_poly.pdbx_strand_id
1 'polypeptide(L)'
;GSDGSDGSYGGDGVSDDGSLELSTLTRSSAFANGVAGFLTYDAHLPPELLQVPRINRGDVPLHHVRLIHEQLKRLRNALFLSRLLSRALVLPPMLCSCELGFWIKHVEEDCRAGGHHTLQLPYLCPVDHYLFPRTLARSRFAHRERSFLENPRTPESARRSMTVDVCRGSGCDAESVGDGQLLLAASPTAASIRRRLGHLNVSILHFSDVLGSFGGFESKMRTARFHSEAQELLSGWCCTSHPAFKKLGGEVPYLLPPLPGQREWRGTPKLAWAANTIAQLFREANQSTVADELEPCATSRSGRTGEGCA
;
A
#
# COMPACT_ATOMS: atom_id res chain seq x y z
N GLY A 1 -71.11 28.46 -4.28
CA GLY A 1 -70.87 29.87 -4.56
C GLY A 1 -69.40 30.04 -4.87
N SER A 2 -69.14 30.41 -6.10
CA SER A 2 -67.89 30.73 -6.79
C SER A 2 -66.94 31.68 -6.05
N ASP A 3 -65.64 31.40 -6.11
CA ASP A 3 -64.58 32.17 -6.81
C ASP A 3 -63.23 31.46 -6.51
N GLY A 4 -62.30 31.19 -7.42
CA GLY A 4 -62.05 31.75 -8.74
C GLY A 4 -60.77 32.58 -8.72
N SER A 5 -59.59 31.98 -8.96
CA SER A 5 -58.45 32.69 -9.56
C SER A 5 -57.44 31.72 -10.19
N ASP A 6 -57.31 31.88 -11.50
CA ASP A 6 -56.41 31.21 -12.43
C ASP A 6 -54.93 31.62 -12.31
N GLY A 7 -54.07 30.75 -12.85
CA GLY A 7 -52.68 31.06 -13.20
C GLY A 7 -52.08 29.97 -14.08
N SER A 8 -52.45 29.95 -15.36
CA SER A 8 -51.88 29.09 -16.43
C SER A 8 -50.93 29.91 -17.32
N TYR A 9 -49.80 29.30 -17.72
CA TYR A 9 -49.01 29.53 -18.94
C TYR A 9 -47.95 28.40 -18.96
N GLY A 10 -47.70 27.59 -19.98
CA GLY A 10 -48.10 27.47 -21.39
C GLY A 10 -47.00 26.63 -22.07
N GLY A 11 -47.37 25.65 -22.92
CA GLY A 11 -46.46 24.91 -23.82
C GLY A 11 -45.80 25.83 -24.86
N ASP A 12 -44.92 25.42 -25.78
CA ASP A 12 -44.60 24.15 -26.44
C ASP A 12 -43.21 24.30 -27.10
N GLY A 13 -42.57 23.21 -27.53
CA GLY A 13 -41.44 23.31 -28.47
C GLY A 13 -40.56 22.07 -28.59
N VAL A 14 -41.03 21.08 -29.35
CA VAL A 14 -40.31 19.88 -29.82
C VAL A 14 -39.38 20.22 -30.99
N SER A 15 -38.18 19.62 -31.06
CA SER A 15 -37.45 19.08 -32.24
C SER A 15 -36.01 18.75 -31.80
N ASP A 16 -35.65 17.52 -31.45
CA ASP A 16 -35.37 16.30 -32.26
C ASP A 16 -33.94 16.26 -32.87
N ASP A 17 -33.44 15.02 -32.93
CA ASP A 17 -32.20 14.49 -33.51
C ASP A 17 -30.96 14.28 -32.60
N GLY A 18 -30.41 13.07 -32.70
CA GLY A 18 -29.09 12.71 -32.20
C GLY A 18 -29.03 11.46 -31.33
N SER A 19 -29.63 10.37 -31.80
CA SER A 19 -29.37 9.01 -31.34
C SER A 19 -27.86 8.70 -31.32
N LEU A 20 -27.28 8.58 -30.12
CA LEU A 20 -26.01 7.89 -29.89
C LEU A 20 -26.18 6.90 -28.74
N GLU A 21 -26.63 5.72 -29.15
CA GLU A 21 -26.19 4.41 -28.68
C GLU A 21 -26.07 4.20 -27.17
N LEU A 22 -27.19 3.71 -26.64
CA LEU A 22 -27.33 2.97 -25.40
C LEU A 22 -26.61 1.60 -25.48
N SER A 23 -25.29 1.58 -25.71
CA SER A 23 -24.48 0.35 -25.85
C SER A 23 -23.22 0.37 -24.97
N THR A 24 -23.39 0.54 -23.65
CA THR A 24 -22.28 0.23 -22.70
C THR A 24 -22.72 -0.27 -21.32
N LEU A 25 -23.98 -0.69 -21.20
CA LEU A 25 -24.51 -1.33 -19.98
C LEU A 25 -24.18 -2.82 -19.97
N THR A 26 -22.92 -3.16 -19.71
CA THR A 26 -22.50 -4.41 -19.06
C THR A 26 -21.10 -4.26 -18.43
N ARG A 27 -20.87 -3.16 -17.69
CA ARG A 27 -19.79 -3.20 -16.68
C ARG A 27 -20.33 -3.96 -15.48
N SER A 28 -19.79 -5.16 -15.28
CA SER A 28 -20.02 -5.99 -14.10
C SER A 28 -19.94 -5.14 -12.83
N SER A 29 -20.89 -5.35 -11.90
CA SER A 29 -20.98 -4.64 -10.60
C SER A 29 -19.73 -4.76 -9.72
N ALA A 30 -18.77 -5.60 -10.11
CA ALA A 30 -17.45 -5.71 -9.50
C ALA A 30 -16.59 -4.44 -9.62
N PHE A 31 -16.80 -3.63 -10.67
CA PHE A 31 -16.05 -2.39 -10.92
C PHE A 31 -16.86 -1.18 -10.45
N ALA A 32 -16.45 -0.57 -9.33
CA ALA A 32 -17.00 0.72 -8.94
C ALA A 32 -16.72 1.77 -10.05
N ASN A 33 -17.61 2.76 -10.19
CA ASN A 33 -17.51 3.81 -11.20
C ASN A 33 -16.09 4.41 -11.25
N GLY A 34 -15.41 4.26 -12.39
CA GLY A 34 -14.09 4.84 -12.66
C GLY A 34 -12.87 3.94 -12.41
N VAL A 35 -13.05 2.69 -11.97
CA VAL A 35 -11.94 1.73 -11.81
C VAL A 35 -11.76 0.91 -13.10
N ALA A 36 -10.55 0.92 -13.68
CA ALA A 36 -10.20 0.23 -14.93
C ALA A 36 -9.99 -1.29 -14.76
N GLY A 37 -9.81 -1.75 -13.52
CA GLY A 37 -9.60 -3.15 -13.18
C GLY A 37 -9.01 -3.32 -11.78
N PHE A 38 -8.46 -4.49 -11.52
CA PHE A 38 -7.76 -4.80 -10.28
C PHE A 38 -6.24 -4.84 -10.49
N LEU A 39 -5.52 -4.63 -9.40
CA LEU A 39 -4.09 -4.87 -9.28
C LEU A 39 -3.86 -5.89 -8.16
N THR A 40 -3.03 -6.89 -8.44
CA THR A 40 -2.54 -7.88 -7.47
C THR A 40 -1.03 -7.97 -7.58
N TYR A 41 -0.38 -8.61 -6.61
CA TYR A 41 1.05 -8.87 -6.70
C TYR A 41 1.47 -10.07 -5.86
N ASP A 42 2.64 -10.59 -6.18
CA ASP A 42 3.31 -11.64 -5.43
C ASP A 42 3.88 -11.11 -4.11
N ALA A 43 3.33 -11.56 -2.99
CA ALA A 43 3.73 -11.14 -1.65
C ALA A 43 4.89 -11.97 -1.06
N HIS A 44 5.78 -12.50 -1.91
CA HIS A 44 6.90 -13.33 -1.47
C HIS A 44 7.83 -12.58 -0.50
N LEU A 45 8.13 -13.24 0.62
CA LEU A 45 9.01 -12.75 1.68
C LEU A 45 10.17 -13.73 1.90
N PRO A 46 11.39 -13.23 2.16
CA PRO A 46 12.51 -14.07 2.56
C PRO A 46 12.15 -14.91 3.82
N PRO A 47 12.45 -16.23 3.85
CA PRO A 47 12.12 -17.10 4.98
C PRO A 47 12.66 -16.62 6.33
N GLU A 48 13.77 -15.88 6.33
CA GLU A 48 14.40 -15.34 7.54
C GLU A 48 13.49 -14.33 8.25
N LEU A 49 12.63 -13.62 7.51
CA LEU A 49 11.66 -12.68 8.09
C LEU A 49 10.47 -13.37 8.77
N LEU A 50 10.29 -14.67 8.52
CA LEU A 50 9.21 -15.46 9.10
C LEU A 50 9.60 -16.07 10.46
N GLN A 51 10.85 -15.90 10.88
CA GLN A 51 11.32 -16.37 12.17
C GLN A 51 10.69 -15.55 13.31
N VAL A 52 10.35 -16.23 14.39
CA VAL A 52 9.72 -15.66 15.59
C VAL A 52 10.62 -15.91 16.79
N PRO A 53 11.72 -15.16 16.92
CA PRO A 53 12.57 -15.25 18.11
C PRO A 53 11.81 -14.79 19.36
N ARG A 54 12.29 -15.24 20.53
CA ARG A 54 11.77 -14.71 21.80
C ARG A 54 12.18 -13.24 21.98
N ILE A 55 11.32 -12.48 22.62
CA ILE A 55 11.55 -11.08 23.03
C ILE A 55 11.57 -10.98 24.55
N ASN A 56 12.12 -9.92 25.13
CA ASN A 56 11.81 -9.62 26.53
C ASN A 56 10.43 -8.98 26.62
N ARG A 57 9.73 -9.27 27.70
CA ARG A 57 8.40 -8.73 27.92
C ARG A 57 8.42 -7.20 27.96
N GLY A 58 7.63 -6.58 27.10
CA GLY A 58 7.52 -5.13 26.98
C GLY A 58 8.55 -4.48 26.06
N ASP A 59 9.47 -5.23 25.43
CA ASP A 59 10.34 -4.68 24.40
C ASP A 59 9.59 -4.39 23.10
N VAL A 60 10.24 -3.65 22.19
CA VAL A 60 9.78 -3.52 20.80
C VAL A 60 10.15 -4.81 20.06
N PRO A 61 9.19 -5.56 19.48
CA PRO A 61 9.49 -6.79 18.74
C PRO A 61 10.11 -6.44 17.38
N LEU A 62 11.42 -6.24 17.33
CA LEU A 62 12.12 -5.80 16.12
C LEU A 62 11.97 -6.77 14.93
N HIS A 63 11.83 -8.08 15.17
CA HIS A 63 11.54 -9.04 14.10
C HIS A 63 10.16 -8.78 13.47
N HIS A 64 9.16 -8.41 14.27
CA HIS A 64 7.83 -8.04 13.80
C HIS A 64 7.83 -6.71 13.05
N VAL A 65 8.46 -5.68 13.62
CA VAL A 65 8.59 -4.38 12.98
C VAL A 65 9.32 -4.52 11.62
N ARG A 66 10.37 -5.33 11.54
CA ARG A 66 11.08 -5.62 10.28
C ARG A 66 10.22 -6.37 9.27
N LEU A 67 9.47 -7.38 9.70
CA LEU A 67 8.54 -8.13 8.84
C LEU A 67 7.47 -7.20 8.26
N ILE A 68 6.85 -6.35 9.08
CA ILE A 68 5.85 -5.38 8.62
C ILE A 68 6.49 -4.35 7.68
N HIS A 69 7.66 -3.79 8.02
CA HIS A 69 8.39 -2.85 7.18
C HIS A 69 8.61 -3.39 5.75
N GLU A 70 9.06 -4.64 5.63
CA GLU A 70 9.29 -5.28 4.33
C GLU A 70 8.02 -5.45 3.50
N GLN A 71 6.90 -5.78 4.14
CA GLN A 71 5.62 -5.88 3.48
C GLN A 71 5.06 -4.52 3.09
N LEU A 72 5.26 -3.49 3.93
CA LEU A 72 4.85 -2.11 3.66
C LEU A 72 5.61 -1.49 2.48
N LYS A 73 6.87 -1.87 2.23
CA LYS A 73 7.60 -1.49 0.99
C LYS A 73 6.84 -1.92 -0.26
N ARG A 74 6.35 -3.16 -0.27
CA ARG A 74 5.59 -3.75 -1.39
C ARG A 74 4.22 -3.10 -1.50
N LEU A 75 3.52 -2.97 -0.37
CA LEU A 75 2.19 -2.34 -0.31
C LEU A 75 2.23 -0.89 -0.82
N ARG A 76 3.23 -0.10 -0.44
CA ARG A 76 3.43 1.27 -0.94
C ARG A 76 3.51 1.31 -2.47
N ASN A 77 4.37 0.48 -3.06
CA ASN A 77 4.52 0.45 -4.52
C ASN A 77 3.22 -0.02 -5.20
N ALA A 78 2.56 -1.03 -4.64
CA ALA A 78 1.27 -1.51 -5.13
C ALA A 78 0.18 -0.42 -5.07
N LEU A 79 0.09 0.34 -3.98
CA LEU A 79 -0.82 1.50 -3.86
C LEU A 79 -0.52 2.56 -4.92
N PHE A 80 0.76 2.85 -5.16
CA PHE A 80 1.18 3.85 -6.14
C PHE A 80 0.85 3.40 -7.57
N LEU A 81 1.15 2.16 -7.92
CA LEU A 81 0.80 1.55 -9.21
C LEU A 81 -0.72 1.50 -9.41
N SER A 82 -1.47 1.10 -8.38
CA SER A 82 -2.93 0.98 -8.45
C SER A 82 -3.56 2.34 -8.77
N ARG A 83 -3.15 3.39 -8.06
CA ARG A 83 -3.64 4.74 -8.34
C ARG A 83 -3.14 5.31 -9.67
N LEU A 84 -1.92 4.99 -10.06
CA LEU A 84 -1.36 5.42 -11.34
C LEU A 84 -2.11 4.86 -12.55
N LEU A 85 -2.59 3.62 -12.43
CA LEU A 85 -3.30 2.87 -13.47
C LEU A 85 -4.82 2.88 -13.29
N SER A 86 -5.34 3.66 -12.33
CA SER A 86 -6.77 3.72 -11.98
C SER A 86 -7.37 2.34 -11.69
N ARG A 87 -6.63 1.48 -10.99
CA ARG A 87 -7.01 0.12 -10.61
C ARG A 87 -7.25 0.02 -9.11
N ALA A 88 -8.15 -0.86 -8.70
CA ALA A 88 -8.36 -1.18 -7.30
C ALA A 88 -7.31 -2.22 -6.85
N LEU A 89 -6.60 -1.93 -5.76
CA LEU A 89 -5.67 -2.89 -5.16
C LEU A 89 -6.45 -3.99 -4.44
N VAL A 90 -6.29 -5.26 -4.82
CA VAL A 90 -6.67 -6.36 -3.93
C VAL A 90 -5.60 -6.44 -2.85
N LEU A 91 -5.98 -6.18 -1.60
CA LEU A 91 -5.03 -6.12 -0.50
C LEU A 91 -4.27 -7.45 -0.37
N PRO A 92 -2.95 -7.42 -0.12
CA PRO A 92 -2.14 -8.63 -0.03
C PRO A 92 -2.47 -9.45 1.24
N PRO A 93 -2.11 -10.74 1.27
CA PRO A 93 -1.86 -11.42 2.54
C PRO A 93 -0.70 -10.72 3.26
N MET A 94 -0.97 -10.17 4.43
CA MET A 94 0.05 -9.65 5.33
C MET A 94 0.27 -10.65 6.45
N LEU A 95 1.52 -10.81 6.90
CA LEU A 95 1.92 -11.71 7.97
C LEU A 95 2.38 -10.95 9.21
N CYS A 96 1.95 -11.46 10.37
CA CYS A 96 2.23 -10.94 11.69
C CYS A 96 3.00 -12.00 12.47
N SER A 97 4.26 -11.71 12.82
CA SER A 97 5.10 -12.56 13.68
C SER A 97 4.96 -12.27 15.17
N CYS A 98 4.03 -11.39 15.54
CA CYS A 98 3.73 -11.02 16.91
C CYS A 98 2.27 -10.61 17.00
N GLU A 99 1.59 -10.98 18.08
CA GLU A 99 0.23 -10.50 18.34
C GLU A 99 0.20 -9.00 18.61
N LEU A 100 -0.93 -8.38 18.31
CA LEU A 100 -1.16 -7.00 18.68
C LEU A 100 -1.46 -6.95 20.19
N GLY A 101 -0.62 -6.24 20.93
CA GLY A 101 -0.84 -5.89 22.33
C GLY A 101 -1.93 -4.85 22.49
N PHE A 102 -2.84 -5.05 23.46
CA PHE A 102 -3.82 -4.04 23.87
C PHE A 102 -3.37 -3.24 25.11
N TRP A 103 -2.29 -3.68 25.77
CA TRP A 103 -1.58 -2.97 26.85
C TRP A 103 -0.10 -3.43 26.91
N ILE A 104 0.74 -2.67 27.62
CA ILE A 104 2.22 -2.78 27.67
C ILE A 104 2.79 -4.18 28.02
N LYS A 105 1.97 -5.06 28.59
CA LYS A 105 2.35 -6.40 29.02
C LYS A 105 1.43 -7.49 28.48
N HIS A 106 0.64 -7.16 27.45
CA HIS A 106 -0.30 -8.11 26.86
C HIS A 106 0.44 -9.27 26.18
N VAL A 107 1.51 -8.91 25.44
CA VAL A 107 2.34 -9.86 24.71
C VAL A 107 3.47 -10.37 25.62
N GLU A 108 3.59 -11.69 25.69
CA GLU A 108 4.61 -12.42 26.43
C GLU A 108 5.87 -12.67 25.56
N GLU A 109 6.90 -13.33 26.11
CA GLU A 109 8.20 -13.45 25.43
C GLU A 109 8.16 -14.25 24.13
N ASP A 110 7.13 -15.06 23.90
CA ASP A 110 6.96 -15.86 22.69
C ASP A 110 6.12 -15.15 21.61
N CYS A 111 5.91 -13.84 21.77
CA CYS A 111 5.16 -12.97 20.87
C CYS A 111 3.65 -13.25 20.79
N ARG A 112 3.11 -13.95 21.80
CA ARG A 112 1.68 -14.21 21.94
C ARG A 112 1.10 -13.47 23.12
N ALA A 113 -0.20 -13.22 23.07
CA ALA A 113 -0.97 -12.82 24.23
C ALA A 113 -1.04 -13.94 25.26
N GLY A 114 -1.13 -13.58 26.54
CA GLY A 114 -1.31 -14.55 27.63
C GLY A 114 -2.51 -15.47 27.36
N GLY A 115 -2.26 -16.78 27.33
CA GLY A 115 -3.29 -17.81 27.08
C GLY A 115 -3.49 -18.18 25.60
N HIS A 116 -2.84 -17.51 24.64
CA HIS A 116 -2.97 -17.79 23.21
C HIS A 116 -1.99 -18.84 22.69
N HIS A 117 -1.61 -19.83 23.51
CA HIS A 117 -0.52 -20.78 23.20
C HIS A 117 -0.73 -21.64 21.95
N THR A 118 -1.96 -21.74 21.44
CA THR A 118 -2.28 -22.50 20.22
C THR A 118 -2.14 -21.66 18.95
N LEU A 119 -1.95 -20.34 19.04
CA LEU A 119 -1.77 -19.49 17.88
C LEU A 119 -0.45 -19.83 17.17
N GLN A 120 -0.54 -20.19 15.90
CA GLN A 120 0.64 -20.40 15.07
C GLN A 120 1.16 -19.04 14.57
N LEU A 121 2.44 -18.79 14.80
CA LEU A 121 3.13 -17.60 14.31
C LEU A 121 4.12 -18.00 13.20
N PRO A 122 4.28 -17.18 12.15
CA PRO A 122 3.48 -16.00 11.84
C PRO A 122 2.06 -16.38 11.36
N TYR A 123 1.09 -15.49 11.58
CA TYR A 123 -0.31 -15.65 11.12
C TYR A 123 -0.67 -14.56 10.10
N LEU A 124 -1.78 -14.76 9.37
CA LEU A 124 -2.33 -13.71 8.51
C LEU A 124 -2.84 -12.53 9.36
N CYS A 125 -2.21 -11.37 9.22
CA CYS A 125 -2.61 -10.15 9.90
C CYS A 125 -4.03 -9.74 9.49
N PRO A 126 -4.92 -9.47 10.45
CA PRO A 126 -6.07 -8.62 10.24
C PRO A 126 -5.68 -7.27 9.62
N VAL A 127 -6.56 -6.68 8.80
CA VAL A 127 -6.27 -5.43 8.09
C VAL A 127 -5.97 -4.28 9.06
N ASP A 128 -6.69 -4.22 10.19
CA ASP A 128 -6.53 -3.23 11.24
C ASP A 128 -5.18 -3.31 11.98
N HIS A 129 -4.49 -4.44 11.89
CA HIS A 129 -3.14 -4.59 12.45
C HIS A 129 -2.06 -3.87 11.64
N TYR A 130 -2.33 -3.41 10.40
CA TYR A 130 -1.34 -2.68 9.59
C TYR A 130 -1.91 -1.48 8.84
N LEU A 131 -3.23 -1.37 8.68
CA LEU A 131 -3.93 -0.20 8.13
C LEU A 131 -5.05 0.27 9.07
N PHE A 132 -5.17 1.56 9.33
CA PHE A 132 -6.30 2.12 10.08
C PHE A 132 -7.60 2.03 9.25
N PRO A 133 -8.62 1.26 9.69
CA PRO A 133 -9.84 1.05 8.89
C PRO A 133 -10.58 2.36 8.60
N ARG A 134 -10.62 3.29 9.56
CA ARG A 134 -11.26 4.60 9.39
C ARG A 134 -10.61 5.43 8.28
N THR A 135 -9.28 5.43 8.21
CA THR A 135 -8.56 6.17 7.17
C THR A 135 -8.67 5.44 5.83
N LEU A 136 -8.54 4.11 5.83
CA LEU A 136 -8.67 3.27 4.65
C LEU A 136 -10.04 3.47 3.96
N ALA A 137 -11.13 3.45 4.74
CA ALA A 137 -12.49 3.64 4.23
C ALA A 137 -12.74 5.02 3.60
N ARG A 138 -11.97 6.04 4.00
CA ARG A 138 -12.05 7.41 3.45
C ARG A 138 -10.96 7.69 2.42
N SER A 139 -10.08 6.73 2.18
CA SER A 139 -8.92 6.92 1.33
C SER A 139 -9.32 7.03 -0.14
N ARG A 140 -8.46 7.69 -0.92
CA ARG A 140 -8.59 7.77 -2.38
C ARG A 140 -8.01 6.54 -3.09
N PHE A 141 -7.45 5.60 -2.35
CA PHE A 141 -6.94 4.36 -2.89
C PHE A 141 -8.09 3.38 -3.02
N ALA A 142 -8.53 3.14 -4.25
CA ALA A 142 -9.48 2.08 -4.53
C ALA A 142 -8.86 0.74 -4.12
N HIS A 143 -9.59 -0.05 -3.35
CA HIS A 143 -9.10 -1.33 -2.85
C HIS A 143 -10.24 -2.34 -2.70
N ARG A 144 -9.86 -3.62 -2.62
CA ARG A 144 -10.70 -4.76 -2.26
C ARG A 144 -10.00 -5.56 -1.17
N GLU A 145 -10.78 -6.27 -0.36
CA GLU A 145 -10.23 -7.18 0.63
C GLU A 145 -9.51 -8.36 -0.04
N ARG A 146 -8.59 -8.99 0.70
CA ARG A 146 -7.64 -10.00 0.18
C ARG A 146 -8.30 -11.16 -0.55
N SER A 147 -9.35 -11.73 0.03
CA SER A 147 -10.06 -12.89 -0.51
C SER A 147 -11.09 -12.54 -1.60
N PHE A 148 -11.09 -11.29 -2.08
CA PHE A 148 -12.07 -10.82 -3.05
C PHE A 148 -12.09 -11.68 -4.31
N LEU A 149 -10.92 -12.08 -4.82
CA LEU A 149 -10.82 -12.92 -6.03
C LEU A 149 -11.14 -14.40 -5.76
N GLU A 150 -10.99 -14.84 -4.51
CA GLU A 150 -11.31 -16.21 -4.06
C GLU A 150 -12.82 -16.38 -3.83
N ASN A 151 -13.55 -15.29 -3.56
CA ASN A 151 -14.98 -15.31 -3.31
C ASN A 151 -15.75 -15.91 -4.51
N PRO A 152 -16.54 -16.98 -4.33
CA PRO A 152 -17.32 -17.62 -5.40
C PRO A 152 -18.30 -16.66 -6.11
N ARG A 153 -18.68 -15.56 -5.47
CA ARG A 153 -19.55 -14.53 -6.04
C ARG A 153 -18.82 -13.54 -6.95
N THR A 154 -17.49 -13.58 -7.01
CA THR A 154 -16.70 -12.74 -7.91
C THR A 154 -16.76 -13.30 -9.33
N PRO A 155 -17.31 -12.56 -10.31
CA PRO A 155 -17.50 -13.04 -11.67
C PRO A 155 -16.21 -13.53 -12.31
N GLU A 156 -16.28 -14.63 -13.07
CA GLU A 156 -15.11 -15.22 -13.74
C GLU A 156 -14.45 -14.23 -14.71
N SER A 157 -15.23 -13.38 -15.38
CA SER A 157 -14.71 -12.31 -16.23
C SER A 157 -13.80 -11.34 -15.48
N ALA A 158 -14.00 -11.14 -14.18
CA ALA A 158 -13.14 -10.31 -13.34
C ALA A 158 -11.84 -11.00 -12.91
N ARG A 159 -11.67 -12.30 -13.20
CA ARG A 159 -10.52 -13.11 -12.80
C ARG A 159 -9.45 -13.26 -13.88
N ARG A 160 -9.71 -12.76 -15.10
CA ARG A 160 -8.72 -12.80 -16.19
C ARG A 160 -7.54 -11.88 -15.87
N SER A 161 -6.36 -12.46 -15.70
CA SER A 161 -5.13 -11.75 -15.36
C SER A 161 -4.17 -11.66 -16.52
N MET A 162 -3.41 -10.57 -16.52
CA MET A 162 -2.17 -10.43 -17.26
C MET A 162 -1.05 -10.22 -16.25
N THR A 163 -0.01 -11.03 -16.35
CA THR A 163 1.18 -10.95 -15.50
C THR A 163 2.14 -9.90 -16.04
N VAL A 164 2.65 -9.06 -15.14
CA VAL A 164 3.66 -8.04 -15.40
C VAL A 164 4.93 -8.46 -14.68
N ASP A 165 5.94 -8.84 -15.46
CA ASP A 165 7.23 -9.30 -14.95
C ASP A 165 8.31 -8.23 -15.06
N VAL A 166 9.05 -8.04 -13.96
CA VAL A 166 10.15 -7.09 -13.94
C VAL A 166 11.38 -7.71 -14.61
N CYS A 167 11.79 -7.10 -15.71
CA CYS A 167 12.99 -7.46 -16.45
C CYS A 167 14.17 -6.56 -16.06
N ARG A 168 15.36 -7.17 -15.90
CA ARG A 168 16.63 -6.50 -15.65
C ARG A 168 17.61 -6.85 -16.79
N GLY A 169 18.14 -5.85 -17.50
CA GLY A 169 19.15 -6.04 -18.56
C GLY A 169 18.67 -5.67 -19.97
N SER A 170 19.41 -6.10 -20.99
CA SER A 170 19.09 -5.88 -22.40
C SER A 170 17.90 -6.76 -22.85
N GLY A 171 16.94 -6.20 -23.59
CA GLY A 171 15.79 -6.94 -24.12
C GLY A 171 14.46 -6.73 -23.38
N CYS A 172 14.43 -5.88 -22.35
CA CYS A 172 13.19 -5.53 -21.60
C CYS A 172 12.19 -4.66 -22.40
N ASP A 173 12.59 -4.21 -23.59
CA ASP A 173 11.77 -3.43 -24.53
C ASP A 173 10.93 -4.31 -25.47
N ALA A 174 11.12 -5.63 -25.46
CA ALA A 174 10.31 -6.55 -26.27
C ALA A 174 8.84 -6.52 -25.82
N GLU A 175 7.94 -6.18 -26.75
CA GLU A 175 6.50 -6.16 -26.56
C GLU A 175 5.97 -7.59 -26.37
N SER A 176 5.25 -7.83 -25.27
CA SER A 176 4.52 -9.06 -24.91
C SER A 176 5.31 -10.38 -25.02
N VAL A 177 5.50 -11.06 -23.89
CA VAL A 177 5.96 -12.45 -23.90
C VAL A 177 4.72 -13.35 -23.98
N GLY A 178 4.08 -13.38 -25.15
CA GLY A 178 2.91 -14.24 -25.41
C GLY A 178 1.60 -13.85 -24.71
N ASP A 179 0.60 -14.74 -24.80
CA ASP A 179 -0.75 -14.55 -24.26
C ASP A 179 -0.73 -14.51 -22.73
N GLY A 180 -0.92 -13.31 -22.17
CA GLY A 180 -1.11 -13.10 -20.73
C GLY A 180 0.12 -12.69 -19.94
N GLN A 181 1.27 -12.42 -20.57
CA GLN A 181 2.48 -11.95 -19.88
C GLN A 181 3.13 -10.74 -20.59
N LEU A 182 3.58 -9.78 -19.80
CA LEU A 182 4.22 -8.55 -20.27
C LEU A 182 5.47 -8.27 -19.44
N LEU A 183 6.56 -7.93 -20.12
CA LEU A 183 7.79 -7.50 -19.45
C LEU A 183 7.73 -6.01 -19.13
N LEU A 184 8.29 -5.61 -18.00
CA LEU A 184 8.46 -4.22 -17.60
C LEU A 184 9.91 -4.01 -17.17
N ALA A 185 10.58 -3.02 -17.76
CA ALA A 185 11.94 -2.67 -17.32
C ALA A 185 11.93 -2.27 -15.84
N ALA A 186 12.95 -2.69 -15.09
CA ALA A 186 13.07 -2.40 -13.67
C ALA A 186 13.14 -0.90 -13.36
N SER A 187 12.55 -0.53 -12.24
CA SER A 187 12.42 0.83 -11.71
C SER A 187 11.97 1.87 -12.74
N PRO A 188 10.88 1.62 -13.50
CA PRO A 188 10.42 2.54 -14.53
C PRO A 188 9.77 3.78 -13.90
N THR A 189 9.78 4.88 -14.65
CA THR A 189 9.09 6.11 -14.24
C THR A 189 7.57 5.95 -14.35
N ALA A 190 6.83 6.74 -13.55
CA ALA A 190 5.38 6.76 -13.59
C ALA A 190 4.78 7.06 -14.99
N ALA A 191 5.47 7.84 -15.83
CA ALA A 191 5.07 8.10 -17.21
C ALA A 191 5.29 6.87 -18.10
N SER A 192 6.42 6.17 -17.95
CA SER A 192 6.71 4.93 -18.70
C SER A 192 5.67 3.85 -18.40
N ILE A 193 5.33 3.66 -17.12
CA ILE A 193 4.30 2.73 -16.67
C ILE A 193 2.93 3.09 -17.26
N ARG A 194 2.51 4.36 -17.19
CA ARG A 194 1.22 4.81 -17.77
C ARG A 194 1.15 4.55 -19.27
N ARG A 195 2.21 4.88 -20.00
CA ARG A 195 2.27 4.65 -21.45
C ARG A 195 2.12 3.15 -21.77
N ARG A 196 2.83 2.29 -21.04
CA ARG A 196 2.89 0.85 -21.34
C ARG A 196 1.67 0.07 -20.83
N LEU A 197 1.15 0.40 -19.66
CA LEU A 197 0.10 -0.40 -18.99
C LEU A 197 -1.25 0.31 -18.90
N GLY A 198 -1.29 1.64 -19.04
CA GLY A 198 -2.49 2.43 -18.79
C GLY A 198 -3.61 2.21 -19.81
N HIS A 199 -3.28 1.76 -21.03
CA HIS A 199 -4.24 1.47 -22.10
C HIS A 199 -4.74 0.02 -22.08
N LEU A 200 -4.16 -0.85 -21.25
CA LEU A 200 -4.50 -2.27 -21.23
C LEU A 200 -5.89 -2.48 -20.63
N ASN A 201 -6.80 -3.03 -21.45
CA ASN A 201 -8.15 -3.40 -21.05
C ASN A 201 -8.21 -4.84 -20.51
N VAL A 202 -7.48 -5.07 -19.42
CA VAL A 202 -7.44 -6.37 -18.71
C VAL A 202 -8.05 -6.24 -17.32
N SER A 203 -8.75 -7.28 -16.87
CA SER A 203 -9.44 -7.26 -15.58
C SER A 203 -8.48 -7.21 -14.40
N ILE A 204 -7.38 -7.97 -14.44
CA ILE A 204 -6.34 -7.97 -13.41
C ILE A 204 -4.98 -7.72 -14.05
N LEU A 205 -4.21 -6.75 -13.51
CA LEU A 205 -2.76 -6.71 -13.67
C LEU A 205 -2.13 -7.35 -12.44
N HIS A 206 -1.40 -8.43 -12.64
CA HIS A 206 -0.69 -9.14 -11.59
C HIS A 206 0.81 -8.85 -11.71
N PHE A 207 1.42 -8.24 -10.70
CA PHE A 207 2.85 -7.91 -10.71
C PHE A 207 3.65 -8.96 -9.93
N SER A 208 4.61 -9.61 -10.57
CA SER A 208 5.50 -10.56 -9.88
C SER A 208 6.51 -9.88 -8.95
N ASP A 209 6.88 -8.62 -9.23
CA ASP A 209 7.75 -7.80 -8.39
C ASP A 209 7.30 -6.34 -8.37
N VAL A 210 6.48 -5.95 -7.38
CA VAL A 210 6.07 -4.54 -7.22
C VAL A 210 7.20 -3.63 -6.74
N LEU A 211 8.24 -4.17 -6.09
CA LEU A 211 9.37 -3.34 -5.64
C LEU A 211 10.17 -2.85 -6.85
N GLY A 212 10.45 -3.75 -7.79
CA GLY A 212 11.10 -3.45 -9.06
C GLY A 212 10.22 -2.75 -10.09
N SER A 213 8.90 -2.70 -9.92
CA SER A 213 7.98 -2.15 -10.93
C SER A 213 7.73 -0.64 -10.84
N PHE A 214 8.33 0.07 -9.88
CA PHE A 214 8.08 1.50 -9.71
C PHE A 214 9.32 2.26 -9.22
N GLY A 215 9.92 3.07 -10.10
CA GLY A 215 11.10 3.89 -9.80
C GLY A 215 10.80 5.28 -9.23
N GLY A 216 9.56 5.75 -9.33
CA GLY A 216 9.15 7.06 -8.82
C GLY A 216 8.33 7.89 -9.80
N PHE A 217 7.74 8.97 -9.28
CA PHE A 217 7.14 10.01 -10.11
C PHE A 217 8.20 10.99 -10.60
N GLU A 218 7.93 11.62 -11.73
CA GLU A 218 8.80 12.66 -12.31
C GLU A 218 8.90 13.88 -11.39
N SER A 219 7.85 14.12 -10.58
CA SER A 219 7.79 15.23 -9.64
C SER A 219 8.01 14.74 -8.20
N LYS A 220 9.05 15.28 -7.54
CA LYS A 220 9.30 15.06 -6.10
C LYS A 220 8.08 15.43 -5.25
N MET A 221 7.39 16.52 -5.58
CA MET A 221 6.16 16.94 -4.90
C MET A 221 5.05 15.89 -5.01
N ARG A 222 4.86 15.27 -6.19
CA ARG A 222 3.89 14.18 -6.36
C ARG A 222 4.28 12.95 -5.55
N THR A 223 5.56 12.58 -5.56
CA THR A 223 6.09 11.47 -4.75
C THR A 223 5.84 11.71 -3.25
N ALA A 224 6.19 12.90 -2.74
CA ALA A 224 5.98 13.26 -1.34
C ALA A 224 4.50 13.24 -0.96
N ARG A 225 3.63 13.80 -1.80
CA ARG A 225 2.17 13.78 -1.56
C ARG A 225 1.62 12.36 -1.49
N PHE A 226 1.95 11.51 -2.46
CA PHE A 226 1.47 10.12 -2.48
C PHE A 226 1.98 9.32 -1.28
N HIS A 227 3.23 9.54 -0.90
CA HIS A 227 3.82 8.91 0.28
C HIS A 227 3.13 9.35 1.56
N SER A 228 2.88 10.66 1.75
CA SER A 228 2.11 11.17 2.89
C SER A 228 0.70 10.59 2.95
N GLU A 229 -0.03 10.57 1.83
CA GLU A 229 -1.40 10.01 1.76
C GLU A 229 -1.41 8.50 2.06
N ALA A 230 -0.35 7.76 1.69
CA ALA A 230 -0.22 6.34 2.02
C ALA A 230 0.22 6.11 3.48
N GLN A 231 1.08 6.98 4.02
CA GLN A 231 1.54 6.93 5.41
C GLN A 231 0.39 7.13 6.40
N GLU A 232 -0.58 7.97 6.06
CA GLU A 232 -1.80 8.17 6.85
C GLU A 232 -2.68 6.93 6.97
N LEU A 233 -2.55 5.97 6.04
CA LEU A 233 -3.30 4.72 6.09
C LEU A 233 -2.75 3.78 7.15
N LEU A 234 -1.48 3.89 7.52
CA LEU A 234 -0.80 2.89 8.34
C LEU A 234 -1.24 2.92 9.80
N SER A 235 -1.38 1.73 10.36
CA SER A 235 -1.57 1.51 11.81
C SER A 235 -0.23 1.57 12.56
N GLY A 236 -0.22 1.08 13.80
CA GLY A 236 0.98 0.83 14.60
C GLY A 236 0.94 -0.54 15.25
N TRP A 237 2.08 -0.98 15.77
CA TRP A 237 2.14 -2.12 16.67
C TRP A 237 2.04 -1.63 18.12
N CYS A 238 1.05 -2.11 18.86
CA CYS A 238 0.96 -1.88 20.30
C CYS A 238 1.21 -3.21 21.03
N CYS A 239 1.68 -3.28 22.28
CA CYS A 239 2.24 -2.16 23.04
C CYS A 239 3.56 -2.56 23.69
N THR A 240 4.51 -1.62 23.70
CA THR A 240 5.83 -1.73 24.36
C THR A 240 5.89 -0.87 25.64
N SER A 241 6.72 -1.26 26.61
CA SER A 241 7.14 -0.40 27.73
C SER A 241 8.32 0.51 27.39
N HIS A 242 8.85 0.45 26.17
CA HIS A 242 10.04 1.20 25.79
C HIS A 242 9.82 2.73 26.02
N PRO A 243 10.72 3.43 26.74
CA PRO A 243 10.49 4.80 27.18
C PRO A 243 10.16 5.78 26.04
N ALA A 244 10.72 5.56 24.86
CA ALA A 244 10.49 6.42 23.70
C ALA A 244 9.03 6.45 23.22
N PHE A 245 8.27 5.36 23.42
CA PHE A 245 6.88 5.23 22.96
C PHE A 245 5.84 5.46 24.06
N LYS A 246 6.28 5.79 25.29
CA LYS A 246 5.39 6.03 26.44
C LYS A 246 4.32 7.09 26.16
N LYS A 247 4.67 8.15 25.42
CA LYS A 247 3.75 9.23 25.05
C LYS A 247 2.64 8.79 24.08
N LEU A 248 2.84 7.68 23.39
CA LEU A 248 1.86 7.05 22.49
C LEU A 248 1.16 5.86 23.16
N GLY A 249 1.19 5.76 24.51
CA GLY A 249 0.61 4.61 25.21
C GLY A 249 1.34 3.29 24.95
N GLY A 250 2.59 3.34 24.47
CA GLY A 250 3.36 2.16 24.08
C GLY A 250 3.16 1.74 22.61
N GLU A 251 2.44 2.51 21.80
CA GLU A 251 2.30 2.25 20.38
C GLU A 251 3.58 2.61 19.60
N VAL A 252 4.04 1.67 18.77
CA VAL A 252 5.13 1.82 17.81
C VAL A 252 4.49 2.09 16.44
N PRO A 253 4.53 3.33 15.91
CA PRO A 253 3.90 3.63 14.63
C PRO A 253 4.64 2.91 13.50
N TYR A 254 3.90 2.36 12.54
CA TYR A 254 4.52 1.87 11.32
C TYR A 254 4.89 3.01 10.39
N LEU A 255 6.00 2.83 9.69
CA LEU A 255 6.61 3.85 8.86
C LEU A 255 6.74 3.33 7.44
N LEU A 256 6.32 4.14 6.47
CA LEU A 256 6.59 3.87 5.07
C LEU A 256 8.03 4.27 4.75
N PRO A 257 8.87 3.35 4.28
CA PRO A 257 10.21 3.71 3.84
C PRO A 257 10.19 4.55 2.56
N PRO A 258 11.30 5.24 2.25
CA PRO A 258 11.54 5.84 0.94
C PRO A 258 11.49 4.80 -0.19
N LEU A 259 11.30 5.27 -1.43
CA LEU A 259 11.37 4.41 -2.61
C LEU A 259 12.77 3.77 -2.75
N PRO A 260 12.90 2.61 -3.41
CA PRO A 260 14.20 1.95 -3.59
C PRO A 260 15.22 2.92 -4.20
N GLY A 261 16.44 2.94 -3.65
CA GLY A 261 17.51 3.83 -4.08
C GLY A 261 17.35 5.30 -3.66
N GLN A 262 16.35 5.63 -2.83
CA GLN A 262 16.14 6.98 -2.32
C GLN A 262 16.28 7.00 -0.80
N ARG A 263 16.76 8.12 -0.23
CA ARG A 263 16.99 8.27 1.23
C ARG A 263 16.19 9.43 1.85
N GLU A 264 15.41 10.14 1.05
CA GLU A 264 14.60 11.24 1.52
C GLU A 264 13.38 10.72 2.27
N TRP A 265 13.26 11.08 3.56
CA TRP A 265 12.07 10.81 4.35
C TRP A 265 10.88 11.61 3.83
N ARG A 266 9.75 10.93 3.64
CA ARG A 266 8.52 11.50 3.08
C ARG A 266 7.27 11.25 3.93
N GLY A 267 7.44 10.64 5.10
CA GLY A 267 6.38 10.57 6.08
C GLY A 267 6.12 11.94 6.72
N THR A 268 5.07 12.01 7.52
CA THR A 268 4.70 13.29 8.16
C THR A 268 5.82 13.77 9.09
N PRO A 269 6.06 15.09 9.23
CA PRO A 269 7.09 15.62 10.12
C PRO A 269 6.92 15.15 11.58
N LYS A 270 5.68 14.86 11.99
CA LYS A 270 5.34 14.35 13.33
C LYS A 270 5.89 12.95 13.61
N LEU A 271 6.25 12.18 12.58
CA LEU A 271 6.79 10.82 12.69
C LEU A 271 8.31 10.74 12.56
N ALA A 272 9.00 11.85 12.27
CA ALA A 272 10.45 11.86 12.11
C ALA A 272 11.19 11.36 13.37
N TRP A 273 10.68 11.69 14.56
CA TRP A 273 11.26 11.18 15.82
C TRP A 273 11.12 9.66 15.94
N ALA A 274 9.99 9.09 15.51
CA ALA A 274 9.73 7.66 15.59
C ALA A 274 10.64 6.92 14.60
N ALA A 275 10.82 7.48 13.40
CA ALA A 275 11.76 6.98 12.40
C ALA A 275 13.19 6.88 12.95
N ASN A 276 13.70 7.97 13.54
CA ASN A 276 15.01 7.99 14.19
C ASN A 276 15.12 6.97 15.33
N THR A 277 14.08 6.86 16.15
CA THR A 277 14.06 5.94 17.30
C THR A 277 14.10 4.48 16.84
N ILE A 278 13.24 4.11 15.87
CA ILE A 278 13.18 2.74 15.35
C ILE A 278 14.48 2.40 14.63
N ALA A 279 15.05 3.33 13.86
CA ALA A 279 16.36 3.14 13.24
C ALA A 279 17.44 2.88 14.27
N GLN A 280 17.50 3.65 15.35
CA GLN A 280 18.46 3.43 16.44
C GLN A 280 18.30 2.03 17.06
N LEU A 281 17.07 1.59 17.35
CA LEU A 281 16.82 0.25 17.88
C LEU A 281 17.33 -0.85 16.94
N PHE A 282 17.15 -0.68 15.62
CA PHE A 282 17.72 -1.59 14.63
C PHE A 282 19.24 -1.56 14.61
N ARG A 283 19.89 -0.40 14.76
CA ARG A 283 21.36 -0.33 14.84
C ARG A 283 21.89 -1.04 16.08
N GLU A 284 21.26 -0.84 17.24
CA GLU A 284 21.60 -1.51 18.50
C GLU A 284 21.44 -3.04 18.38
N ALA A 285 20.50 -3.49 17.56
CA ALA A 285 20.31 -4.90 17.22
C ALA A 285 21.21 -5.41 16.06
N ASN A 286 22.22 -4.65 15.64
CA ASN A 286 23.12 -4.96 14.51
C ASN A 286 22.38 -5.16 13.16
N GLN A 287 21.30 -4.42 12.91
CA GLN A 287 20.51 -4.45 11.68
C GLN A 287 20.62 -3.12 10.92
N SER A 288 21.85 -2.67 10.65
CA SER A 288 22.15 -1.36 10.05
C SER A 288 21.44 -1.12 8.71
N THR A 289 21.30 -2.15 7.86
CA THR A 289 20.57 -2.01 6.59
C THR A 289 19.13 -1.55 6.78
N VAL A 290 18.42 -2.06 7.79
CA VAL A 290 17.03 -1.66 8.07
C VAL A 290 17.00 -0.27 8.70
N ALA A 291 17.98 0.03 9.58
CA ALA A 291 18.11 1.35 10.17
C ALA A 291 18.32 2.44 9.10
N ASP A 292 19.23 2.22 8.15
CA ASP A 292 19.57 3.14 7.07
C ASP A 292 18.37 3.46 6.17
N GLU A 293 17.42 2.52 6.02
CA GLU A 293 16.18 2.71 5.27
C GLU A 293 15.15 3.58 6.01
N LEU A 294 15.19 3.60 7.35
CA LEU A 294 14.27 4.35 8.20
C LEU A 294 14.80 5.73 8.56
N GLU A 295 16.09 5.97 8.41
CA GLU A 295 16.70 7.25 8.76
C GLU A 295 16.28 8.36 7.80
N PRO A 296 15.66 9.44 8.30
CA PRO A 296 15.50 10.64 7.51
C PRO A 296 16.86 11.23 7.19
N CYS A 297 17.17 11.38 5.89
CA CYS A 297 18.25 12.26 5.46
C CYS A 297 18.10 13.62 6.16
N ALA A 298 19.12 14.04 6.91
CA ALA A 298 19.14 15.35 7.51
C ALA A 298 19.02 16.40 6.40
N THR A 299 17.86 17.04 6.29
CA THR A 299 17.70 18.21 5.42
C THR A 299 18.67 19.26 5.95
N SER A 300 19.72 19.57 5.19
CA SER A 300 20.70 20.57 5.62
C SER A 300 19.99 21.91 5.81
N ARG A 301 19.84 22.31 7.08
CA ARG A 301 19.37 23.66 7.45
C ARG A 301 20.46 24.72 7.26
N SER A 302 21.68 24.32 6.90
CA SER A 302 22.74 25.20 6.47
C SER A 302 23.04 24.90 5.00
N GLY A 303 23.16 25.93 4.15
CA GLY A 303 23.38 25.81 2.71
C GLY A 303 24.73 25.20 2.29
N ARG A 304 25.21 24.18 2.99
CA ARG A 304 26.21 23.24 2.48
C ARG A 304 25.47 22.07 1.84
N THR A 305 25.78 21.85 0.57
CA THR A 305 25.36 20.71 -0.23
C THR A 305 25.56 19.42 0.56
N GLY A 306 24.45 18.73 0.84
CA GLY A 306 24.48 17.40 1.41
C GLY A 306 25.03 16.41 0.39
N GLU A 307 26.34 16.23 0.37
CA GLU A 307 27.03 15.24 -0.50
C GLU A 307 26.80 13.78 -0.07
N GLY A 308 25.92 13.51 0.91
CA GLY A 308 25.63 12.16 1.40
C GLY A 308 24.23 11.60 1.11
N CYS A 309 23.38 12.35 0.40
CA CYS A 309 21.95 12.01 0.21
C CYS A 309 21.47 12.06 -1.25
N ALA A 310 22.38 12.05 -2.23
CA ALA A 310 22.05 12.00 -3.66
C ALA A 310 21.66 10.58 -4.09
#